data_AF-A0A1N7MV89-F1
#
_entry.id   AF-A0A1N7MV89-F1
#
_cell.length_a   1.000
_cell.length_b   1.000
_cell.length_c   1.000
_cell.angle_alpha   90.00
_cell.angle_beta   90.00
_cell.angle_gamma   90.00
#
_symmetry.space_group_name_H-M   'P 1'
#
loop_
_entity.id
_entity.type
_entity.pdbx_description
1 polymer ?
#
loop_
_entity_poly.entity_id
_entity_poly.type
_entity_poly.pdbx_seq_one_letter_code
_entity_poly.pdbx_strand_id
1 'polypeptide(L)'
;MKSLSAILIFCFITSIAGCGTIIHPERKGQINGRLDSSIILLDAIGLLFFFVPGVIAFAVDFSNGTIYLPGGRTSSLSPEELDEISGNGTIDIQALDAIVQKQTGSNVLFNGEELQAIHLNSIDQLPRDLVASR
;
A
#
# COMPACT_ATOMS: atom_id res chain seq x y z
N MET A 1 4.76 -40.45 12.36
CA MET A 1 3.35 -40.06 12.63
C MET A 1 3.25 -38.83 13.56
N LYS A 2 3.84 -38.84 14.76
CA LYS A 2 3.75 -37.72 15.72
C LYS A 2 4.28 -36.38 15.16
N SER A 3 5.40 -36.42 14.44
CA SER A 3 6.02 -35.26 13.78
C SER A 3 5.20 -34.71 12.59
N LEU A 4 4.53 -35.59 11.84
CA LEU A 4 3.69 -35.18 10.71
C LEU A 4 2.43 -34.43 11.18
N SER A 5 1.78 -34.91 12.25
CA SER A 5 0.67 -34.20 12.87
C SER A 5 1.08 -32.84 13.43
N ALA A 6 2.26 -32.74 14.05
CA ALA A 6 2.76 -31.47 14.56
C ALA A 6 2.98 -30.44 13.43
N ILE A 7 3.54 -30.87 12.30
CA ILE A 7 3.73 -30.01 11.12
C ILE A 7 2.39 -29.54 10.55
N LEU A 8 1.41 -30.43 10.43
CA LEU A 8 0.08 -30.09 9.93
C LEU A 8 -0.63 -29.08 10.83
N ILE A 9 -0.56 -29.27 12.15
CA ILE A 9 -1.14 -28.34 13.12
C ILE A 9 -0.45 -26.98 13.02
N PHE A 10 0.89 -26.96 12.92
CA PHE A 10 1.65 -25.74 12.78
C PHE A 10 1.28 -24.98 11.49
N CYS A 11 1.23 -25.66 10.34
CA CYS A 11 0.80 -25.06 9.07
C CYS A 11 -0.62 -24.49 9.18
N PHE A 12 -1.53 -25.18 9.85
CA PHE A 12 -2.90 -24.71 10.01
C PHE A 12 -2.98 -23.43 10.85
N ILE A 13 -2.20 -23.35 11.93
CA ILE A 13 -2.12 -22.14 12.77
C ILE A 13 -1.55 -20.98 11.98
N THR A 14 -0.48 -21.19 11.19
CA THR A 14 0.12 -20.14 10.37
C THR A 14 -0.82 -19.65 9.27
N SER A 15 -1.65 -20.53 8.70
CA SER A 15 -2.65 -20.14 7.70
C SER A 15 -3.73 -19.23 8.26
N ILE A 16 -4.17 -19.41 9.51
CA ILE A 16 -5.16 -18.53 10.16
C ILE A 16 -4.55 -17.15 10.46
N ALA A 17 -3.26 -17.10 10.80
CA ALA A 17 -2.56 -15.84 11.03
C ALA A 17 -2.24 -15.09 9.73
N GLY A 18 -2.02 -15.81 8.62
CA GLY A 18 -1.49 -15.26 7.35
C GLY A 18 0.04 -15.21 7.37
N CYS A 19 0.67 -15.61 6.27
CA CYS A 19 2.12 -15.62 6.16
C CYS A 19 2.69 -14.21 6.05
N GLY A 20 2.09 -13.36 5.20
CA GLY A 20 2.42 -11.94 5.09
C GLY A 20 2.20 -11.19 6.41
N THR A 21 1.19 -11.55 7.18
CA THR A 21 0.95 -10.98 8.52
C THR A 21 2.03 -11.31 9.54
N ILE A 22 2.63 -12.51 9.47
CA ILE A 22 3.73 -12.89 10.36
C ILE A 22 5.04 -12.22 9.92
N ILE A 23 5.31 -12.19 8.61
CA ILE A 23 6.58 -11.71 8.06
C ILE A 23 6.62 -10.17 8.02
N HIS A 24 5.48 -9.54 7.74
CA HIS A 24 5.32 -8.10 7.51
C HIS A 24 4.10 -7.51 8.23
N PRO A 25 4.06 -7.55 9.58
CA PRO A 25 2.94 -7.04 10.35
C PRO A 25 2.69 -5.53 10.14
N GLU A 26 3.72 -4.78 9.73
CA GLU A 26 3.64 -3.35 9.42
C GLU A 26 2.73 -3.01 8.23
N ARG A 27 2.41 -4.00 7.38
CA ARG A 27 1.58 -3.81 6.18
C ARG A 27 0.09 -4.04 6.42
N LYS A 28 -0.32 -4.29 7.66
CA LYS A 28 -1.73 -4.50 7.99
C LYS A 28 -2.56 -3.25 7.72
N GLY A 29 -3.73 -3.44 7.13
CA GLY A 29 -4.67 -2.37 6.77
C GLY A 29 -4.46 -1.83 5.36
N GLN A 30 -3.53 -2.38 4.56
CA GLN A 30 -3.39 -1.99 3.16
C GLN A 30 -4.59 -2.48 2.33
N ILE A 31 -5.40 -1.55 1.84
CA ILE A 31 -6.59 -1.89 1.05
C ILE A 31 -6.28 -2.19 -0.42
N ASN A 32 -5.18 -1.66 -0.96
CA ASN A 32 -4.80 -1.77 -2.37
C ASN A 32 -3.30 -1.51 -2.55
N GLY A 33 -2.68 -2.12 -3.55
CA GLY A 33 -1.27 -1.89 -3.88
C GLY A 33 -0.73 -2.84 -4.93
N ARG A 34 0.56 -2.70 -5.25
CA ARG A 34 1.26 -3.70 -6.05
C ARG A 34 1.42 -4.96 -5.20
N LEU A 35 1.10 -6.14 -5.75
CA LEU A 35 1.21 -7.38 -5.00
C LEU A 35 2.67 -7.73 -4.71
N ASP A 36 2.95 -8.21 -3.50
CA ASP A 36 4.25 -8.73 -3.12
C ASP A 36 4.39 -10.16 -3.67
N SER A 37 5.26 -10.32 -4.66
CA SER A 37 5.50 -11.60 -5.32
C SER A 37 6.00 -12.68 -4.36
N SER A 38 6.68 -12.30 -3.27
CA SER A 38 7.16 -13.27 -2.27
C SER A 38 6.01 -13.87 -1.46
N ILE A 39 5.05 -13.04 -1.03
CA ILE A 39 3.86 -13.48 -0.28
C ILE A 39 2.93 -14.30 -1.20
N ILE A 40 2.69 -13.83 -2.43
CA ILE A 40 1.90 -14.59 -3.42
C ILE A 40 2.51 -15.98 -3.65
N LEU A 41 3.83 -16.06 -3.81
CA LEU A 41 4.50 -17.34 -4.05
C LEU A 41 4.34 -18.29 -2.86
N LEU A 42 4.46 -17.77 -1.64
CA LEU A 42 4.32 -18.56 -0.42
C LEU A 42 2.89 -19.10 -0.26
N ASP A 43 1.88 -18.27 -0.48
CA ASP A 43 0.48 -18.70 -0.44
C ASP A 43 0.15 -19.68 -1.58
N ALA A 44 0.73 -19.47 -2.78
CA ALA A 44 0.56 -20.38 -3.92
C ALA A 44 1.16 -21.77 -3.64
N ILE A 45 2.31 -21.84 -2.97
CA ILE A 45 2.88 -23.11 -2.50
C ILE A 45 1.93 -23.76 -1.49
N GLY A 46 1.39 -22.98 -0.55
CA GLY A 46 0.37 -23.44 0.40
C GLY A 46 -0.86 -24.03 -0.30
N LEU A 47 -1.38 -23.33 -1.31
CA LEU A 47 -2.50 -23.77 -2.15
C LEU A 47 -2.20 -25.06 -2.90
N LEU A 48 -0.98 -25.24 -3.40
CA LEU A 48 -0.57 -26.41 -4.19
C LEU A 48 -0.51 -27.69 -3.34
N PHE A 49 0.07 -27.64 -2.14
CA PHE A 49 0.28 -28.83 -1.30
C PHE A 49 -0.83 -29.04 -0.26
N PHE A 50 -1.50 -27.98 0.17
CA PHE A 50 -2.53 -28.01 1.22
C PHE A 50 -3.66 -27.03 0.87
N PHE A 51 -4.55 -27.45 -0.04
CA PHE A 51 -5.59 -26.59 -0.62
C PHE A 51 -6.38 -25.77 0.42
N VAL A 52 -6.95 -26.42 1.45
CA VAL A 52 -7.77 -25.73 2.46
C VAL A 52 -6.93 -24.72 3.27
N PRO A 53 -5.80 -25.10 3.90
CA PRO A 53 -4.91 -24.13 4.57
C PRO A 53 -4.39 -23.01 3.64
N GLY A 54 -4.11 -23.33 2.38
CA GLY A 54 -3.60 -22.37 1.39
C GLY A 54 -4.62 -21.30 1.02
N VAL A 55 -5.89 -21.68 0.78
CA VAL A 55 -6.96 -20.70 0.51
C VAL A 55 -7.17 -19.78 1.70
N ILE A 56 -7.12 -20.32 2.92
CA ILE A 56 -7.27 -19.51 4.15
C ILE A 56 -6.12 -18.51 4.26
N ALA A 57 -4.86 -18.95 4.10
CA ALA A 57 -3.70 -18.06 4.16
C ALA A 57 -3.81 -16.91 3.15
N PHE A 58 -4.12 -17.25 1.90
CA PHE A 58 -4.31 -16.27 0.83
C PHE A 58 -5.42 -15.26 1.15
N ALA A 59 -6.55 -15.74 1.68
CA ALA A 59 -7.67 -14.87 2.07
C ALA A 59 -7.30 -13.95 3.23
N VAL A 60 -6.58 -14.47 4.24
CA VAL A 60 -6.14 -13.68 5.40
C VAL A 60 -5.11 -12.63 5.01
N ASP A 61 -4.14 -12.96 4.17
CA ASP A 61 -3.14 -11.99 3.71
C ASP A 61 -3.76 -10.93 2.78
N PHE A 62 -4.80 -11.27 2.03
CA PHE A 62 -5.59 -10.30 1.26
C PHE A 62 -6.45 -9.42 2.17
N SER A 63 -7.18 -9.99 3.14
CA SER A 63 -8.05 -9.23 4.04
C SER A 63 -7.27 -8.32 4.98
N ASN A 64 -6.09 -8.75 5.41
CA ASN A 64 -5.21 -7.95 6.24
C ASN A 64 -4.43 -6.93 5.41
N GLY A 65 -4.38 -7.08 4.08
CA GLY A 65 -3.61 -6.21 3.19
C GLY A 65 -2.12 -6.55 3.11
N THR A 66 -1.67 -7.60 3.80
CA THR A 66 -0.26 -7.98 3.89
C THR A 66 0.27 -8.65 2.61
N ILE A 67 -0.63 -8.99 1.67
CA ILE A 67 -0.29 -9.41 0.30
C ILE A 67 0.23 -8.27 -0.58
N TYR A 68 0.02 -7.01 -0.18
CA TYR A 68 0.50 -5.84 -0.93
C TYR A 68 1.91 -5.44 -0.48
N LEU A 69 2.66 -4.82 -1.40
CA LEU A 69 3.91 -4.15 -1.09
C LEU A 69 3.63 -2.87 -0.28
N PRO A 70 4.52 -2.49 0.65
CA PRO A 70 4.44 -1.21 1.35
C PRO A 70 4.62 -0.06 0.34
N GLY A 71 3.79 0.98 0.49
CA GLY A 71 3.74 2.10 -0.45
C GLY A 71 2.53 2.02 -1.38
N GLY A 72 1.39 2.56 -0.91
CA GLY A 72 0.35 3.00 -1.84
C GLY A 72 0.93 4.02 -2.82
N ARG A 73 0.38 4.08 -4.03
CA ARG A 73 0.87 4.90 -5.16
C ARG A 73 1.30 6.29 -4.69
N THR A 74 2.60 6.52 -4.52
CA THR A 74 3.19 7.84 -4.38
C THR A 74 3.58 8.29 -5.79
N SER A 75 2.75 9.11 -6.40
CA SER A 75 3.16 9.86 -7.58
C SER A 75 4.10 10.98 -7.10
N SER A 76 5.40 10.72 -7.18
CA SER A 76 6.40 11.77 -7.02
C SER A 76 6.48 12.55 -8.32
N LEU A 77 6.30 13.86 -8.24
CA LEU A 77 6.60 14.77 -9.35
C LEU A 77 8.11 14.87 -9.51
N SER A 78 8.59 15.07 -10.73
CA SER A 78 9.99 15.43 -10.93
C SER A 78 10.25 16.86 -10.39
N PRO A 79 11.50 17.22 -10.05
CA PRO A 79 11.83 18.60 -9.64
C PRO A 79 11.38 19.65 -10.67
N GLU A 80 11.39 19.31 -11.95
CA GLU A 80 10.94 20.17 -13.05
C GLU A 80 9.41 20.33 -13.05
N GLU A 81 8.64 19.24 -12.89
CA GLU A 81 7.17 19.29 -12.77
C GLU A 81 6.74 20.07 -11.51
N LEU A 82 7.54 20.00 -10.44
CA LEU A 82 7.28 20.72 -9.20
C LEU A 82 7.53 22.24 -9.34
N ASP A 83 8.57 22.62 -10.09
CA ASP A 83 8.89 24.03 -10.39
C ASP A 83 7.83 24.66 -11.30
N GLU A 84 7.29 23.89 -12.26
CA GLU A 84 6.15 24.31 -13.08
C GLU A 84 4.88 24.58 -12.26
N ILE A 85 4.66 23.85 -11.16
CA ILE A 85 3.47 24.01 -10.32
C ILE A 85 3.65 25.09 -9.24
N SER A 86 4.85 25.23 -8.66
CA SER A 86 5.05 26.07 -7.46
C SER A 86 6.46 26.68 -7.35
N GLY A 87 7.08 27.08 -8.46
CA GLY A 87 8.43 27.68 -8.46
C GLY A 87 8.58 29.02 -7.72
N ASN A 88 7.47 29.70 -7.39
CA ASN A 88 7.48 31.03 -6.76
C ASN A 88 6.60 31.13 -5.49
N GLY A 89 6.13 30.00 -4.95
CA GLY A 89 5.25 29.95 -3.77
C GLY A 89 3.76 30.18 -4.08
N THR A 90 3.39 30.34 -5.36
CA THR A 90 2.01 30.38 -5.84
C THR A 90 1.75 29.13 -6.67
N ILE A 91 0.65 28.41 -6.38
CA ILE A 91 0.30 27.17 -7.07
C ILE A 91 -0.39 27.49 -8.40
N ASP A 92 0.18 27.04 -9.51
CA ASP A 92 -0.49 27.05 -10.81
C ASP A 92 -1.52 25.91 -10.88
N ILE A 93 -2.79 26.29 -10.75
CA ILE A 93 -3.93 25.36 -10.74
C ILE A 93 -4.06 24.60 -12.06
N GLN A 94 -3.76 25.26 -13.19
CA GLN A 94 -3.95 24.67 -14.51
C GLN A 94 -2.87 23.63 -14.80
N ALA A 95 -1.63 23.91 -14.39
CA ALA A 95 -0.55 22.93 -14.44
C ALA A 95 -0.80 21.74 -13.50
N LEU A 96 -1.29 22.01 -12.29
CA LEU A 96 -1.62 20.97 -11.30
C LEU A 96 -2.76 20.06 -11.79
N ASP A 97 -3.84 20.62 -12.34
CA ASP A 97 -4.95 19.86 -12.92
C ASP A 97 -4.47 18.92 -14.04
N ALA A 98 -3.61 19.42 -14.93
CA ALA A 98 -3.07 18.63 -16.05
C ALA A 98 -2.23 17.45 -15.55
N ILE A 99 -1.40 17.66 -14.53
CA ILE A 99 -0.53 16.63 -13.95
C ILE A 99 -1.35 15.59 -13.17
N VAL A 100 -2.33 16.03 -12.37
CA VAL A 100 -3.23 15.12 -11.64
C VAL A 100 -4.03 14.27 -12.61
N GLN A 101 -4.59 14.86 -13.67
CA GLN A 101 -5.31 14.10 -14.70
C GLN A 101 -4.40 13.10 -15.42
N LYS A 102 -3.18 13.50 -15.78
CA LYS A 102 -2.19 12.62 -16.43
C LYS A 102 -1.79 11.44 -15.54
N GLN A 103 -1.61 11.65 -14.24
CA GLN A 103 -1.09 10.63 -13.33
C GLN A 103 -2.16 9.76 -12.67
N THR A 104 -3.36 10.30 -12.43
CA THR A 104 -4.44 9.59 -11.73
C THR A 104 -5.61 9.22 -12.63
N GLY A 105 -5.77 9.87 -13.80
CA GLY A 105 -6.93 9.72 -14.67
C GLY A 105 -8.21 10.37 -14.14
N SER A 106 -8.16 11.02 -12.97
CA SER A 106 -9.29 11.72 -12.36
C SER A 106 -9.32 13.18 -12.78
N ASN A 107 -10.51 13.70 -13.08
CA ASN A 107 -10.73 15.13 -13.28
C ASN A 107 -11.10 15.73 -11.92
N VAL A 108 -10.16 16.45 -11.31
CA VAL A 108 -10.38 17.18 -10.06
C VAL A 108 -10.39 18.65 -10.42
N LEU A 109 -11.36 19.42 -9.91
CA LEU A 109 -11.38 20.87 -10.03
C LEU A 109 -10.82 21.43 -8.74
N PHE A 110 -9.58 21.91 -8.74
CA PHE A 110 -9.03 22.55 -7.55
C PHE A 110 -9.52 24.00 -7.45
N ASN A 111 -9.96 24.40 -6.25
CA ASN A 111 -10.23 25.80 -5.94
C ASN A 111 -8.96 26.43 -5.35
N GLY A 112 -8.44 27.46 -6.01
CA GLY A 112 -7.16 28.09 -5.63
C GLY A 112 -7.13 28.72 -4.25
N GLU A 113 -8.29 29.04 -3.65
CA GLU A 113 -8.36 29.63 -2.30
C GLU A 113 -8.07 28.64 -1.17
N GLU A 114 -8.19 27.33 -1.40
CA GLU A 114 -8.04 26.29 -0.37
C GLU A 114 -6.71 25.52 -0.50
N LEU A 115 -5.94 25.79 -1.55
CA LEU A 115 -4.69 25.10 -1.82
C LEU A 115 -3.51 25.72 -1.07
N GLN A 116 -2.80 24.89 -0.31
CA GLN A 116 -1.59 25.28 0.41
C GLN A 116 -0.41 24.40 0.00
N ALA A 117 0.68 25.03 -0.40
CA ALA A 117 1.96 24.37 -0.64
C ALA A 117 2.76 24.34 0.66
N ILE A 118 2.98 23.14 1.21
CA ILE A 118 3.77 22.94 2.42
C ILE A 118 5.05 22.21 2.05
N HIS A 119 6.19 22.88 2.21
CA HIS A 119 7.50 22.24 2.07
C HIS A 119 7.83 21.46 3.34
N LEU A 120 8.08 20.15 3.21
CA LEU A 120 8.44 19.27 4.32
C LEU A 120 9.91 18.89 4.23
N ASN A 121 10.67 19.14 5.30
CA ASN A 121 12.10 18.80 5.36
C ASN A 121 12.33 17.36 5.86
N SER A 122 11.33 16.78 6.54
CA SER A 122 11.32 15.39 7.02
C SER A 122 9.88 14.87 7.09
N ILE A 123 9.72 13.55 7.00
CA ILE A 123 8.43 12.86 7.14
C ILE A 123 7.78 13.15 8.50
N ASP A 124 8.58 13.43 9.54
CA ASP A 124 8.06 13.76 10.89
C ASP A 124 7.25 15.06 10.92
N GLN A 125 7.40 15.92 9.91
CA GLN A 125 6.68 17.19 9.79
C GLN A 125 5.32 17.03 9.10
N LEU A 126 4.99 15.83 8.62
CA LEU A 126 3.74 15.58 7.90
C LEU A 126 2.54 15.72 8.86
N PRO A 127 1.57 16.61 8.57
CA PRO A 127 0.42 16.84 9.43
C PRO A 127 -0.32 15.53 9.73
N ARG A 128 -0.52 15.21 11.02
CA ARG A 128 -1.07 13.91 11.43
C ARG A 128 -2.51 13.70 10.98
N ASP A 129 -3.26 14.76 10.75
CA ASP A 129 -4.59 14.80 10.15
C ASP A 129 -4.63 14.24 8.72
N LEU A 130 -3.53 14.40 7.96
CA LEU A 130 -3.36 13.78 6.65
C LEU A 130 -2.96 12.29 6.72
N VAL A 131 -2.43 11.86 7.87
CA VAL A 131 -2.03 10.46 8.13
C VAL A 131 -3.17 9.65 8.74
N ALA A 132 -3.97 10.27 9.62
CA ALA A 132 -5.01 9.63 10.42
C ALA A 132 -6.38 9.55 9.74
N SER A 133 -6.55 10.19 8.57
CA SER A 133 -7.80 10.15 7.78
C SER A 133 -7.91 8.93 6.84
N ARG A 134 -7.11 7.87 7.06
CA ARG A 134 -7.13 6.64 6.25
C ARG A 134 -7.45 5.39 7.05
#